data_AF-A0A1F9E1H4-F1
#
_entry.id   AF-A0A1F9E1H4-F1
#
_cell.length_a   1.000
_cell.length_b   1.000
_cell.length_c   1.000
_cell.angle_alpha   90.00
_cell.angle_beta   90.00
_cell.angle_gamma   90.00
#
_symmetry.space_group_name_H-M   'P 1'
#
loop_
_entity.id
_entity.type
_entity.pdbx_description
1 polymer ?
#
loop_
_entity_poly.entity_id
_entity_poly.type
_entity_poly.pdbx_seq_one_letter_code
_entity_poly.pdbx_strand_id
1 'polypeptide(L)' 'MRARIRKWGNSLALLCPIVDRGKGYPFEVQIPARMKVSGAVLSDQVKSLNWRALDLELICRLPEETVSRVLMKAATLLSK' A
#
# COMPACT_ATOMS: atom_id res chain seq x y z
N MET A 1 1.66 -2.98 3.86
CA MET A 1 0.82 -1.88 4.39
C MET A 1 0.04 -2.37 5.59
N ARG A 2 -0.20 -1.55 6.62
CA ARG A 2 -1.13 -1.90 7.72
C ARG A 2 -2.11 -0.75 7.94
N ALA A 3 -3.34 -0.95 7.48
CA ALA A 3 -4.50 -0.19 7.92
C ALA A 3 -5.06 -0.85 9.19
N ARG A 4 -5.56 -0.06 10.13
CA ARG A 4 -6.31 -0.54 11.29
C ARG A 4 -7.75 -0.83 10.82
N ILE A 5 -8.11 -2.09 10.57
CA ILE A 5 -9.42 -2.46 10.03
C ILE A 5 -10.35 -2.93 11.17
N ARG A 6 -11.46 -2.21 11.37
CA ARG A 6 -12.58 -2.61 12.25
C ARG A 6 -13.30 -3.83 11.66
N LYS A 7 -13.61 -4.83 12.50
CA LYS A 7 -14.31 -6.07 12.14
C LYS A 7 -15.71 -5.78 11.56
N TRP A 8 -15.91 -6.06 10.28
CA TRP A 8 -17.21 -6.25 9.65
C TRP A 8 -17.09 -7.33 8.57
N GLY A 9 -17.81 -8.45 8.75
CA GLY A 9 -18.31 -9.35 7.69
C GLY A 9 -17.34 -10.09 6.76
N ASN A 10 -16.41 -9.41 6.09
CA ASN A 10 -15.68 -9.97 4.96
C ASN A 10 -14.17 -9.77 5.15
N SER A 11 -13.39 -10.83 4.92
CA SER A 11 -11.92 -10.82 5.09
C SER A 11 -11.21 -10.08 3.95
N LEU A 12 -11.73 -8.93 3.51
CA LEU A 12 -11.19 -8.13 2.41
C LEU A 12 -10.27 -7.02 2.93
N ALA A 13 -9.23 -6.72 2.16
CA ALA A 13 -8.32 -5.62 2.38
C ALA A 13 -8.02 -4.91 1.05
N LEU A 14 -7.86 -3.58 1.11
CA LEU A 14 -7.30 -2.81 0.01
C LEU A 14 -5.77 -2.90 0.07
N LEU A 15 -5.17 -3.33 -1.03
CA LEU A 15 -3.74 -3.57 -1.14
C LEU A 15 -3.18 -2.80 -2.35
N CYS A 16 -1.94 -2.30 -2.21
CA CYS A 16 -1.17 -1.73 -3.31
C CYS A 16 0.10 -2.58 -3.51
N PRO A 17 0.49 -2.89 -4.75
CA PRO A 17 1.70 -3.65 -5.02
C PRO A 17 2.96 -2.83 -4.73
N ILE A 18 4.05 -3.55 -4.44
CA ILE A 18 5.40 -3.00 -4.28
C ILE A 18 6.23 -3.52 -5.45
N VAL A 19 7.03 -2.63 -6.05
CA VAL A 19 7.96 -2.96 -7.15
C VAL A 19 9.39 -2.62 -6.74
N ASP A 20 10.35 -3.45 -7.18
CA ASP A 20 11.76 -3.32 -6.78
C ASP A 20 12.45 -2.04 -7.28
N ARG A 21 12.10 -1.58 -8.49
CA ARG A 21 12.70 -0.38 -9.10
C ARG A 21 11.61 0.62 -9.46
N GLY A 22 11.65 1.77 -8.80
CA GLY A 22 10.88 2.93 -9.25
C GLY A 22 11.41 3.43 -10.59
N LYS A 23 10.52 3.65 -11.55
CA LYS A 23 10.84 4.17 -12.88
C LYS A 23 10.58 5.67 -13.00
N GLY A 24 10.29 6.35 -11.87
CA GLY A 24 9.88 7.75 -11.87
C GLY A 24 8.42 7.94 -12.26
N TYR A 25 7.61 6.89 -12.13
CA TYR A 25 6.19 6.94 -12.44
C TYR A 25 5.43 7.82 -11.43
N PRO A 26 4.48 8.68 -11.84
CA PRO A 26 3.87 9.68 -10.96
C PRO A 26 3.16 9.11 -9.73
N PHE A 27 2.69 7.87 -9.77
CA PHE A 27 2.02 7.19 -8.65
C PHE A 27 2.94 6.32 -7.80
N GLU A 28 4.25 6.34 -8.05
CA GLU A 28 5.22 5.67 -7.19
C GLU A 28 5.43 6.44 -5.88
N VAL A 29 5.40 5.73 -4.76
CA VAL A 29 5.85 6.24 -3.46
C VAL A 29 7.01 5.39 -2.98
N GLN A 30 8.20 6.00 -2.98
CA GLN A 30 9.42 5.33 -2.54
C GLN A 30 9.32 4.93 -1.07
N ILE A 31 9.70 3.68 -0.78
CA ILE A 31 9.83 3.19 0.58
C ILE A 31 11.14 3.75 1.17
N PRO A 32 11.11 4.36 2.37
CA PRO A 32 12.31 4.86 3.02
C PRO A 32 13.39 3.78 3.19
N ALA A 33 14.65 4.20 3.18
CA ALA A 33 15.76 3.31 3.51
C ALA A 33 15.63 2.75 4.94
N ARG A 34 16.32 1.63 5.22
CA ARG A 34 16.33 0.94 6.53
C ARG A 34 15.00 0.29 6.93
N MET A 35 14.14 0.00 5.96
CA MET A 35 12.95 -0.82 6.14
C MET A 35 13.22 -2.29 5.80
N LYS A 36 12.37 -3.20 6.29
CA LYS A 36 12.44 -4.64 5.94
C LYS A 36 12.06 -4.94 4.49
N VAL A 37 11.48 -3.97 3.80
CA VAL A 37 11.05 -4.06 2.39
C VAL A 37 11.62 -2.85 1.66
N SER A 38 12.09 -3.05 0.43
CA SER A 38 12.64 -2.02 -0.45
C SER A 38 11.73 -1.78 -1.66
N GLY A 39 12.04 -0.72 -2.42
CA GLY A 39 11.35 -0.40 -3.67
C GLY A 39 10.30 0.70 -3.51
N ALA A 40 9.26 0.65 -4.35
CA ALA A 40 8.23 1.67 -4.41
C ALA A 40 6.83 1.05 -4.37
N VAL A 41 5.92 1.71 -3.67
CA VAL A 41 4.48 1.39 -3.68
C VAL A 41 3.84 2.04 -4.91
N LEU A 42 3.06 1.29 -5.69
CA LEU A 42 2.24 1.83 -6.78
C LEU A 42 0.86 2.18 -6.25
N SER A 43 0.63 3.47 -5.95
CA SER A 43 -0.60 3.92 -5.26
C SER A 43 -1.85 3.85 -6.12
N ASP A 44 -1.70 3.77 -7.45
CA ASP A 44 -2.79 3.69 -8.42
C ASP A 44 -3.29 2.26 -8.64
N GLN A 45 -2.46 1.26 -8.38
CA GLN A 45 -2.79 -0.15 -8.57
C GLN A 45 -3.49 -0.77 -7.34
N VAL A 46 -4.53 -0.10 -6.84
CA VAL A 46 -5.30 -0.56 -5.67
C VAL A 46 -6.13 -1.80 -6.02
N LYS A 47 -5.98 -2.87 -5.24
CA LYS A 47 -6.76 -4.12 -5.38
C LYS A 47 -7.50 -4.45 -4.09
N SER A 48 -8.76 -4.86 -4.20
CA SER A 48 -9.54 -5.43 -3.10
C SER A 48 -9.38 -6.94 -3.11
N LEU A 49 -8.76 -7.51 -2.07
CA LEU A 49 -8.39 -8.93 -2.02
C LEU A 49 -8.73 -9.55 -0.67
N ASN A 50 -9.04 -10.86 -0.66
CA ASN A 50 -9.26 -11.60 0.58
C ASN A 50 -7.91 -11.94 1.24
N TRP A 51 -7.57 -11.21 2.31
CA TRP A 51 -6.27 -11.34 2.97
C TRP A 51 -6.08 -12.68 3.70
N ARG A 52 -7.19 -13.33 4.10
CA ARG A 52 -7.13 -14.67 4.73
C ARG A 52 -6.91 -15.77 3.70
N ALA A 53 -7.53 -15.65 2.52
CA ALA A 53 -7.31 -16.60 1.43
C ALA A 53 -5.90 -16.50 0.85
N LEU A 54 -5.25 -15.35 1.01
CA LEU A 54 -3.88 -15.09 0.56
C LEU A 54 -2.82 -15.33 1.64
N ASP A 55 -3.20 -15.84 2.81
CA ASP A 55 -2.31 -16.12 3.95
C ASP A 55 -1.28 -15.00 4.22
N LEU A 56 -1.75 -13.75 4.23
CA LEU A 56 -0.85 -12.59 4.28
C LEU A 56 -0.25 -12.40 5.67
N GLU A 57 1.08 -12.37 5.74
CA GLU A 57 1.83 -12.04 6.94
C GLU A 57 2.27 -10.57 7.01
N LEU A 58 2.39 -10.05 8.24
CA LEU A 58 2.92 -8.71 8.46
C LEU A 58 4.45 -8.71 8.49
N ILE A 59 5.08 -8.12 7.47
CA ILE A 59 6.54 -7.93 7.43
C ILE A 59 6.96 -6.73 8.29
N CYS A 60 6.45 -5.54 7.99
CA CYS A 60 6.77 -4.30 8.70
C CYS A 60 5.64 -3.24 8.60
N ARG A 61 5.73 -2.21 9.43
CA ARG A 61 4.92 -0.99 9.33
C ARG A 61 5.76 0.11 8.68
N LEU A 62 5.20 0.81 7.71
CA LEU A 62 5.82 1.99 7.11
C LEU A 62 5.60 3.22 8.01
N PRO A 63 6.49 4.24 7.94
CA PRO A 63 6.24 5.53 8.58
C PRO A 63 4.92 6.15 8.13
N GLU A 64 4.27 6.89 9.01
CA GLU A 64 2.98 7.54 8.73
C GLU A 64 3.05 8.48 7.54
N GLU A 65 4.14 9.22 7.39
CA GLU A 65 4.39 10.10 6.24
C GLU A 65 4.36 9.33 4.91
N THR A 66 5.01 8.17 4.85
CA THR A 66 5.00 7.32 3.65
C THR A 66 3.59 6.83 3.33
N VAL A 67 2.83 6.41 4.35
CA VAL A 67 1.45 5.95 4.18
C VAL A 67 0.55 7.10 3.70
N SER A 68 0.70 8.30 4.29
CA SER A 68 -0.03 9.51 3.90
C SER A 68 0.22 9.85 2.44
N ARG A 69 1.47 9.80 1.97
CA ARG A 69 1.82 10.01 0.56
C ARG A 69 1.12 9.02 -0.37
N VAL A 70 1.03 7.75 0.01
CA VAL A 70 0.31 6.75 -0.79
C VAL A 70 -1.18 7.09 -0.85
N LEU A 71 -1.80 7.40 0.29
CA LEU A 71 -3.23 7.74 0.34
C LEU A 71 -3.55 9.01 -0.48
N MET A 72 -2.72 10.04 -0.39
CA MET A 72 -2.90 11.27 -1.17
C MET A 72 -2.85 11.00 -2.67
N LYS A 73 -1.86 10.24 -3.15
CA LYS A 73 -1.78 9.87 -4.58
C LYS A 73 -2.91 8.96 -5.02
N ALA A 74 -3.33 8.00 -4.19
CA ALA A 74 -4.49 7.17 -4.50
C ALA A 74 -5.79 8.01 -4.60
N ALA A 75 -5.94 9.00 -3.72
CA ALA A 75 -7.12 9.88 -3.71
C ALA A 75 -7.24 10.73 -4.98
N THR A 76 -6.13 11.05 -5.68
CA THR A 76 -6.21 11.81 -6.94
C THR A 76 -6.88 11.04 -8.08
N LEU A 77 -7.03 9.71 -7.95
CA LEU A 77 -7.80 8.91 -8.90
C LEU A 77 -9.31 9.03 -8.72
N LEU A 78 -9.74 9.54 -7.56
CA LEU A 78 -11.14 9.65 -7.17
C LEU A 78 -11.64 11.11 -7.19
N SER A 79 -10.72 12.07 -7.20
CA SER A 79 -11.05 13.49 -7.33
C SER A 79 -11.49 13.81 -8.76
N LYS A 80 -12.66 14.45 -8.90
CA LYS A 80 -13.09 15.12 -10.14
C LYS A 80 -12.32 16.42 -10.36
#